data_AF-A0AA41V775-F1
#
_entry.id   AF-A0AA41V775-F1
#
_cell.length_a   1.000
_cell.length_b   1.000
_cell.length_c   1.000
_cell.angle_alpha   90.00
_cell.angle_beta   90.00
_cell.angle_gamma   90.00
#
_symmetry.space_group_name_H-M   'P 1'
#
loop_
_entity.id
_entity.type
_entity.pdbx_description
1 polymer ?
#
loop_
_entity_poly.entity_id
_entity_poly.type
_entity_poly.pdbx_seq_one_letter_code
_entity_poly.pdbx_strand_id
1 'polypeptide(L)' 'FASGALGKLELPQFCNLKCLKLRTSLSRDSLNTIIYMLKITPYVETIHLEITQRCTYGSGKPIPEHPMYPYIDE' A
#
# COMPACT_ATOMS: atom_id res chain seq x y z
N PHE A 1 36.43 1.11 21.55
CA PHE A 1 35.61 1.70 20.47
C PHE A 1 35.59 0.72 19.30
N ALA A 2 34.57 -0.12 19.21
CA ALA A 2 34.40 -1.05 18.09
C ALA A 2 33.65 -0.31 16.97
N SER A 3 34.33 -0.12 15.83
CA SER A 3 33.75 0.47 14.63
C SER A 3 32.74 -0.51 14.03
N GLY A 4 31.46 -0.17 14.13
CA GLY A 4 30.37 -0.95 13.53
C GLY A 4 30.38 -0.77 12.02
N ALA A 5 30.92 -1.77 11.31
CA ALA A 5 30.64 -1.95 9.89
C ALA A 5 29.17 -2.38 9.75
N LEU A 6 28.28 -1.39 9.70
CA LEU A 6 26.88 -1.56 9.36
C LEU A 6 26.86 -1.87 7.86
N GLY A 7 27.03 -3.15 7.53
CA GLY A 7 26.99 -3.66 6.16
C GLY A 7 25.74 -3.10 5.48
N LYS A 8 25.96 -2.39 4.37
CA LYS A 8 24.92 -1.86 3.52
C LYS A 8 24.06 -3.04 3.10
N LEU A 9 22.87 -3.17 3.70
CA LEU A 9 21.88 -4.18 3.30
C LEU A 9 21.45 -3.81 1.88
N GLU A 10 22.11 -4.43 0.90
CA GLU A 10 21.78 -4.32 -0.51
C GLU A 10 20.38 -4.92 -0.68
N LEU A 11 19.39 -4.06 -0.92
CA LEU A 11 18.04 -4.49 -1.21
C LEU A 11 18.04 -5.29 -2.52
N PRO A 12 17.27 -6.38 -2.63
CA PRO A 12 17.14 -7.09 -3.89
C PRO A 12 16.59 -6.15 -4.96
N GLN A 13 17.28 -6.02 -6.09
CA GLN A 13 16.85 -5.14 -7.18
C GLN A 13 16.22 -5.94 -8.33
N PHE A 14 15.08 -5.49 -8.81
CA PHE A 14 14.36 -6.02 -9.96
C PHE A 14 14.65 -5.17 -11.19
N CYS A 15 15.87 -5.30 -11.73
CA CYS A 15 16.35 -4.40 -12.78
C CYS A 15 15.62 -4.55 -14.13
N ASN A 16 14.96 -5.68 -14.36
CA ASN A 16 14.22 -5.95 -15.60
C ASN A 16 12.73 -5.60 -15.49
N LEU A 17 12.26 -5.13 -14.34
CA LEU A 17 10.85 -4.82 -14.13
C LEU A 17 10.52 -3.47 -14.77
N LYS A 18 9.69 -3.47 -15.81
CA LYS A 18 9.22 -2.26 -16.50
C LYS A 18 7.83 -1.80 -16.07
N CYS A 19 6.98 -2.72 -15.64
CA CYS A 19 5.60 -2.43 -15.26
C CYS A 19 5.30 -2.99 -13.88
N LEU A 20 4.73 -2.15 -13.01
CA LEU A 20 4.32 -2.49 -11.65
C LEU A 20 2.83 -2.20 -11.48
N LYS A 21 2.03 -3.22 -11.23
CA LYS A 21 0.59 -3.08 -10.94
C LYS A 21 0.31 -3.47 -9.49
N LEU A 22 -0.24 -2.53 -8.73
CA LEU A 22 -0.52 -2.66 -7.31
C LEU A 22 -1.99 -2.39 -7.03
N ARG A 23 -2.62 -3.26 -6.24
CA ARG A 23 -3.96 -3.07 -5.69
C ARG A 23 -3.87 -3.12 -4.18
N THR A 24 -4.19 -2.03 -3.49
CA THR A 24 -4.00 -1.91 -2.04
C THR A 24 -5.03 -0.97 -1.40
N SER A 25 -5.21 -1.05 -0.07
CA SER A 25 -5.89 -0.01 0.70
C SER A 25 -4.95 1.17 0.99
N LEU A 26 -5.51 2.34 1.31
CA LEU A 26 -4.75 3.51 1.76
C LEU A 26 -4.54 3.44 3.28
N SER A 27 -3.31 3.17 3.70
CA SER A 27 -2.87 3.10 5.08
C SER A 27 -1.42 3.56 5.16
N ARG A 28 -0.93 3.89 6.37
CA ARG A 28 0.48 4.24 6.55
C ARG A 28 1.40 3.09 6.11
N ASP A 29 1.02 1.84 6.39
CA ASP A 29 1.84 0.67 6.07
C ASP A 29 1.86 0.37 4.57
N SER A 30 0.74 0.59 3.87
CA SER A 30 0.71 0.43 2.41
C SER A 30 1.56 1.50 1.72
N LEU A 31 1.59 2.74 2.21
CA LEU A 31 2.52 3.76 1.69
C LEU A 31 3.98 3.37 1.89
N ASN A 32 4.35 2.88 3.08
CA ASN A 32 5.71 2.38 3.34
C ASN A 32 6.08 1.22 2.40
N THR A 33 5.14 0.32 2.15
CA THR A 33 5.33 -0.82 1.24
C THR A 33 5.51 -0.36 -0.20
N ILE A 34 4.71 0.61 -0.67
CA ILE A 34 4.85 1.19 -2.02
C ILE A 34 6.24 1.83 -2.16
N ILE A 35 6.67 2.63 -1.20
CA ILE A 35 8.00 3.26 -1.22
C ILE A 35 9.11 2.21 -1.27
N TYR A 36 8.97 1.13 -0.49
CA TYR A 36 9.90 0.02 -0.52
C TYR A 36 9.94 -0.63 -1.91
N MET A 37 8.79 -0.91 -2.52
CA MET A 37 8.70 -1.49 -3.86
C MET A 37 9.38 -0.61 -4.91
N LEU A 38 9.18 0.71 -4.85
CA LEU A 38 9.84 1.64 -5.77
C LEU A 38 11.37 1.65 -5.61
N LYS A 39 11.89 1.46 -4.40
CA LYS A 39 13.34 1.35 -4.16
C LYS A 39 13.95 0.10 -4.78
N ILE A 40 13.19 -0.99 -4.84
CA ILE A 40 13.65 -2.27 -5.40
C ILE A 40 13.39 -2.40 -6.90
N THR A 41 12.66 -1.48 -7.52
CA THR A 41 12.33 -1.48 -8.96
C THR A 41 12.84 -0.20 -9.66
N PRO A 42 14.17 -0.01 -9.77
CA PRO A 42 14.74 1.27 -10.21
C PRO A 42 14.45 1.64 -11.68
N TYR A 43 14.11 0.67 -12.53
CA TYR A 43 13.84 0.88 -13.96
C TYR A 43 12.37 0.72 -14.33
N VAL A 44 11.46 0.83 -13.36
CA VAL A 44 10.03 0.78 -13.65
C VAL A 44 9.65 1.98 -14.51
N GLU A 45 9.03 1.72 -15.66
CA GLU A 45 8.58 2.74 -16.61
C GLU A 45 7.11 3.09 -16.34
N THR A 46 6.31 2.12 -15.87
CA THR A 46 4.87 2.29 -15.67
C THR A 46 4.41 1.74 -14.33
N ILE A 47 3.63 2.53 -13.58
CA ILE A 47 3.05 2.14 -12.30
C ILE A 47 1.53 2.30 -12.38
N HIS A 48 0.80 1.21 -12.15
CA HIS A 48 -0.65 1.21 -12.02
C HIS A 48 -1.01 0.98 -10.55
N LEU A 49 -1.56 1.99 -9.89
CA LEU A 49 -1.99 1.92 -8.50
C LEU A 49 -3.51 1.99 -8.40
N GLU A 50 -4.12 0.91 -7.93
CA GLU A 50 -5.54 0.83 -7.60
C GLU A 50 -5.71 0.89 -6.08
N ILE A 51 -6.27 2.00 -5.59
CA ILE A 51 -6.53 2.18 -4.16
C ILE A 51 -7.97 1.76 -3.87
N THR A 52 -8.15 0.67 -3.13
CA THR A 52 -9.47 0.26 -2.65
C THR A 52 -9.78 1.00 -1.35
N GLN A 53 -10.76 1.90 -1.36
CA GLN A 53 -11.33 2.44 -0.12
C GLN A 53 -12.11 1.35 0.59
N ARG A 54 -11.51 0.71 1.60
CA ARG A 54 -12.29 0.13 2.68
C ARG A 54 -12.65 1.27 3.60
N CYS A 55 -13.74 1.97 3.31
CA CYS A 55 -14.35 2.88 4.27
C CYS A 55 -14.80 2.03 5.46
N THR A 56 -13.99 1.98 6.51
CA THR A 56 -14.44 1.47 7.81
C THR A 56 -14.82 2.69 8.63
N TYR A 57 -16.10 2.80 9.01
CA TYR A 57 -16.40 3.58 10.23
C TYR A 57 -15.59 2.98 11.38
N GLY A 58 -15.26 3.79 12.40
CA GLY A 58 -14.38 3.44 13.54
C GLY A 58 -14.73 2.20 14.38
N SER A 59 -15.61 1.32 13.88
CA SER A 59 -15.99 0.02 14.42
C SER A 59 -15.49 -1.18 13.59
N GLY A 60 -14.66 -0.97 12.55
CA GLY A 60 -13.96 -2.07 11.85
C GLY A 60 -14.85 -2.98 10.99
N LYS A 61 -16.10 -2.58 10.70
CA LYS A 61 -16.99 -3.30 9.78
C LYS A 61 -16.99 -2.67 8.38
N PRO A 62 -16.99 -3.47 7.30
CA PRO A 62 -17.13 -2.96 5.94
C PRO A 62 -18.52 -2.34 5.74
N ILE A 63 -18.58 -1.22 5.03
CA ILE A 63 -19.85 -0.57 4.63
C ILE A 63 -20.59 -1.50 3.65
N PRO A 64 -21.86 -1.88 3.93
CA PRO A 64 -22.70 -2.54 2.94
C PRO A 64 -22.91 -1.62 1.74
N GLU A 65 -22.85 -2.16 0.53
CA GLU A 65 -22.95 -1.41 -0.73
C GLU A 65 -24.30 -0.70 -0.96
N HIS A 66 -25.25 -0.81 -0.03
CA HIS A 66 -26.55 -0.15 -0.07
C HIS A 66 -26.76 0.65 1.22
N PRO A 67 -27.04 1.97 1.14
CA PRO A 67 -27.40 2.74 2.31
C PRO A 67 -28.79 2.29 2.78
N MET A 68 -28.82 1.46 3.83
CA MET A 68 -30.07 1.22 4.55
C MET A 68 -30.34 2.47 5.40
N TYR A 69 -31.11 3.40 4.86
CA TYR A 69 -31.66 4.51 5.66
C TYR A 69 -32.50 3.90 6.79
N PRO A 70 -32.35 4.33 8.06
CA PRO A 70 -33.24 3.89 9.11
C PRO A 70 -34.63 4.47 8.83
N TYR A 71 -35.62 3.58 8.72
CA TYR A 71 -37.02 3.96 8.77
C TYR A 71 -37.25 4.59 10.15
N ILE A 72 -37.56 5.89 10.18
CA ILE A 72 -38.01 6.56 11.39
C ILE A 72 -39.49 6.22 11.50
N ASP A 73 -39.84 5.24 12.33
CA ASP A 73 -41.22 5.13 12.83
C ASP A 73 -41.47 6.31 13.78
N GLU A 74 -42.52 7.09 13.50
CA GLU A 74 -43.01 8.21 14.31
C GLU A 74 -43.49 7.75 15.71
#